data_AF-A0A368GVI0-F1
#
_entry.id   AF-A0A368GVI0-F1
#
_cell.length_a   1.000
_cell.length_b   1.000
_cell.length_c   1.000
_cell.angle_alpha   90.00
_cell.angle_beta   90.00
_cell.angle_gamma   90.00
#
_symmetry.space_group_name_H-M   'P 1'
#
loop_
_entity.id
_entity.type
_entity.pdbx_description
1 polymer ?
#
loop_
_entity_poly.entity_id
_entity_poly.type
_entity_poly.pdbx_seq_one_letter_code
_entity_poly.pdbx_strand_id
1 'polypeptide(L)'
;MTTTSMHNADIDVLFEIRSHSTVGRIAFVEGEEYNEAITFDRLHQAALAVSSYLSCLYLKLAGCSSIRISANRWEMIAFYLGVRLYGGSVRILDYSAHEDKAFAQVHSINHVYQMTTTSMHNADIDVVSEIRSHSTVGRIAFVEGEEYNEAITFDRLHQAALAVSSYLSCLYIKDVQASVFLANRWEMIAFYLGVRLYGGSVRILDYSASEDQLAMAFEGSKIVLCEGADIMKVFRGTLEKHVKLITLETAQQPYNAISMDDVLKIRINRSLPQRKVMVSQRSVSMLMNAVTEIHPGWNPINGLYAAVASLHRPVQIELIAACLTLGLPVLMIDIRKLGNFIHYSKNHAIDVVSVDEPSLQELRERCRVPLRYVEIVLFDGIITETVKTQLLEVFPRARAIKEVTDDIVSKL
;
A
#
# COMPACT_ATOMS: atom_id res chain seq x y z
N MET A 1 -49.83 -27.71 22.33
CA MET A 1 -48.53 -28.04 22.95
C MET A 1 -47.89 -29.14 22.14
N THR A 2 -46.95 -28.77 21.27
CA THR A 2 -45.89 -29.62 20.68
C THR A 2 -44.92 -28.66 20.00
N THR A 3 -44.06 -28.03 20.79
CA THR A 3 -42.86 -27.34 20.32
C THR A 3 -41.77 -28.39 20.15
N THR A 4 -41.76 -29.08 19.02
CA THR A 4 -40.57 -29.81 18.58
C THR A 4 -39.56 -28.78 18.10
N SER A 5 -38.39 -28.79 18.73
CA SER A 5 -37.34 -27.78 18.63
C SER A 5 -36.77 -27.65 17.21
N MET A 6 -37.01 -26.51 16.55
CA MET A 6 -36.27 -26.09 15.34
C MET A 6 -34.76 -25.96 15.57
N HIS A 7 -34.30 -25.96 16.82
CA HIS A 7 -32.88 -25.85 17.16
C HIS A 7 -32.03 -27.04 16.71
N ASN A 8 -32.60 -28.24 16.59
CA ASN A 8 -31.84 -29.43 16.17
C ASN A 8 -31.67 -29.50 14.65
N ALA A 9 -32.66 -29.06 13.86
CA ALA A 9 -32.58 -29.09 12.40
C ALA A 9 -31.52 -28.11 11.84
N ASP A 10 -31.33 -26.96 12.49
CA ASP A 10 -30.34 -25.94 12.07
C ASP A 10 -28.89 -26.39 12.33
N ILE A 11 -28.65 -27.24 13.33
CA ILE A 11 -27.32 -27.79 13.65
C ILE A 11 -26.94 -28.90 12.66
N ASP A 12 -27.92 -29.73 12.25
CA ASP A 12 -27.71 -30.82 11.31
C ASP A 12 -27.29 -30.30 9.92
N VAL A 13 -27.88 -29.20 9.44
CA VAL A 13 -27.53 -28.57 8.15
C VAL A 13 -26.09 -28.03 8.12
N LEU A 14 -25.61 -27.44 9.22
CA LEU A 14 -24.23 -26.95 9.32
C LEU A 14 -23.21 -28.09 9.39
N PHE A 15 -23.56 -29.19 10.04
CA PHE A 15 -22.73 -30.40 10.07
C PHE A 15 -22.66 -31.07 8.69
N GLU A 16 -23.77 -31.11 7.97
CA GLU A 16 -23.88 -31.69 6.63
C GLU A 16 -23.10 -30.88 5.59
N ILE A 17 -23.17 -29.54 5.63
CA ILE A 17 -22.36 -28.63 4.79
C ILE A 17 -20.86 -28.85 5.02
N ARG A 18 -20.43 -28.99 6.28
CA ARG A 18 -19.03 -29.23 6.64
C ARG A 18 -18.53 -30.61 6.22
N SER A 19 -19.43 -31.60 6.20
CA SER A 19 -19.12 -32.94 5.69
C SER A 19 -19.01 -32.98 4.15
N HIS A 20 -19.67 -32.05 3.45
CA HIS A 20 -19.69 -31.99 1.99
C HIS A 20 -18.61 -31.05 1.42
N SER A 21 -18.11 -30.08 2.19
CA SER A 21 -16.99 -29.21 1.80
C SER A 21 -15.68 -29.99 1.66
N THR A 22 -15.44 -31.02 2.47
CA THR A 22 -14.25 -31.88 2.40
C THR A 22 -14.21 -32.76 1.14
N VAL A 23 -15.32 -32.89 0.41
CA VAL A 23 -15.47 -33.74 -0.78
C VAL A 23 -15.60 -32.93 -2.07
N GLY A 24 -15.47 -31.59 -2.02
CA GLY A 24 -15.51 -30.73 -3.21
C GLY A 24 -16.85 -30.74 -3.96
N ARG A 25 -17.96 -31.05 -3.29
CA ARG A 25 -19.28 -31.16 -3.92
C ARG A 25 -19.82 -29.78 -4.33
N ILE A 26 -20.57 -29.76 -5.43
CA ILE A 26 -21.28 -28.57 -5.93
C ILE A 26 -22.51 -28.33 -5.04
N ALA A 27 -22.65 -27.10 -4.54
CA ALA A 27 -23.76 -26.63 -3.72
C ALA A 27 -24.87 -25.99 -4.57
N PHE A 28 -24.49 -25.18 -5.58
CA PHE A 28 -25.42 -24.51 -6.49
C PHE A 28 -24.85 -24.47 -7.90
N VAL A 29 -25.72 -24.41 -8.90
CA VAL A 29 -25.35 -24.02 -10.26
C VAL A 29 -26.19 -22.82 -10.66
N GLU A 30 -25.55 -21.75 -11.12
CA GLU A 30 -26.20 -20.48 -11.45
C GLU A 30 -26.03 -20.14 -12.95
N GLY A 31 -27.05 -19.52 -13.54
CA GLY A 31 -27.11 -19.10 -14.94
C GLY A 31 -27.97 -20.01 -15.84
N GLU A 32 -28.59 -19.43 -16.88
CA GLU A 32 -29.35 -20.17 -17.91
C GLU A 32 -28.46 -21.14 -18.73
N GLU A 33 -27.13 -20.98 -18.65
CA GLU A 33 -26.13 -21.79 -19.35
C GLU A 33 -25.24 -22.66 -18.44
N TYR A 34 -25.56 -22.84 -17.16
CA TYR A 34 -24.79 -23.70 -16.22
C TYR A 34 -23.29 -23.36 -16.07
N ASN A 35 -22.87 -22.12 -16.32
CA ASN A 35 -21.44 -21.76 -16.40
C ASN A 35 -20.75 -21.48 -15.05
N GLU A 36 -21.47 -21.30 -13.94
CA GLU A 36 -20.86 -21.16 -12.61
C GLU A 36 -21.43 -22.16 -11.60
N ALA A 37 -20.64 -23.21 -11.33
CA ALA A 37 -20.87 -24.13 -10.24
C ALA A 37 -20.23 -23.59 -8.95
N ILE A 38 -21.04 -23.38 -7.92
CA ILE A 38 -20.59 -22.93 -6.60
C ILE A 38 -20.44 -24.17 -5.73
N THR A 39 -19.24 -24.39 -5.20
CA THR A 39 -18.96 -25.52 -4.31
C THR A 39 -19.40 -25.22 -2.87
N PHE A 40 -19.66 -26.28 -2.09
CA PHE A 40 -19.93 -26.15 -0.66
C PHE A 40 -18.78 -25.49 0.10
N ASP A 41 -17.54 -25.67 -0.35
CA ASP A 41 -16.37 -25.02 0.24
C ASP A 41 -16.40 -23.49 0.03
N ARG A 42 -16.69 -23.03 -1.20
CA ARG A 42 -16.83 -21.60 -1.50
C ARG A 42 -17.98 -20.96 -0.72
N LEU A 43 -19.10 -21.68 -0.58
CA LEU A 43 -20.24 -21.25 0.24
C LEU A 43 -19.87 -21.15 1.73
N HIS A 44 -19.14 -22.15 2.25
CA HIS A 44 -18.71 -22.18 3.64
C HIS A 44 -17.71 -21.06 3.96
N GLN A 45 -16.73 -20.82 3.08
CA GLN A 45 -15.78 -19.71 3.22
C GLN A 45 -16.48 -18.35 3.17
N ALA A 46 -17.46 -18.18 2.28
CA ALA A 46 -18.27 -16.97 2.23
C ALA A 46 -19.08 -16.77 3.52
N ALA A 47 -19.68 -17.84 4.07
CA ALA A 47 -20.39 -17.79 5.34
C ALA A 47 -19.47 -17.44 6.53
N LEU A 48 -18.27 -18.01 6.57
CA LEU A 48 -17.25 -17.67 7.58
C LEU A 48 -16.81 -16.22 7.45
N ALA A 49 -16.60 -15.72 6.23
CA ALA A 49 -16.25 -14.33 5.98
C ALA A 49 -17.35 -13.38 6.49
N VAL A 50 -18.63 -13.71 6.26
CA VAL A 50 -19.76 -12.95 6.80
C VAL A 50 -19.81 -13.00 8.32
N SER A 51 -19.63 -14.19 8.92
CA SER A 51 -19.60 -14.33 10.39
C SER A 51 -18.48 -13.51 11.02
N SER A 52 -17.28 -13.56 10.46
CA SER A 52 -16.13 -12.76 10.89
C SER A 52 -16.40 -11.27 10.71
N TYR A 53 -16.97 -10.87 9.58
CA TYR A 53 -17.38 -9.48 9.33
C TYR A 53 -18.39 -8.98 10.36
N LEU A 54 -19.40 -9.78 10.71
CA LEU A 54 -20.40 -9.45 11.74
C LEU A 54 -19.79 -9.37 13.14
N SER A 55 -18.81 -10.23 13.46
CA SER A 55 -18.07 -10.15 14.72
C SER A 55 -17.28 -8.84 14.85
N CYS A 56 -16.70 -8.35 13.74
CA CYS A 56 -16.07 -7.03 13.69
C CYS A 56 -17.10 -5.88 13.76
N LEU A 57 -18.30 -6.09 13.22
CA LEU A 57 -19.39 -5.10 13.19
C LEU A 57 -20.12 -4.96 14.54
N TYR A 58 -20.06 -5.93 15.45
CA TYR A 58 -20.78 -5.90 16.73
C TYR A 58 -20.33 -4.77 17.67
N LEU A 59 -19.11 -4.23 17.47
CA LEU A 59 -18.67 -3.00 18.12
C LEU A 59 -19.43 -1.74 17.64
N LYS A 60 -20.19 -1.81 16.52
CA LYS A 60 -20.95 -0.70 15.92
C LYS A 60 -22.48 -0.88 15.93
N LEU A 61 -23.02 -2.07 16.21
CA LEU A 61 -24.45 -2.38 15.95
C LEU A 61 -25.30 -2.78 17.17
N ALA A 62 -24.87 -2.47 18.40
CA ALA A 62 -25.76 -2.56 19.56
C ALA A 62 -26.98 -1.62 19.36
N GLY A 63 -28.05 -2.14 18.77
CA GLY A 63 -29.29 -1.40 18.48
C GLY A 63 -29.87 -1.55 17.06
N CYS A 64 -29.20 -2.23 16.11
CA CYS A 64 -29.79 -2.44 14.77
C CYS A 64 -30.70 -3.69 14.75
N SER A 65 -32.00 -3.47 14.53
CA SER A 65 -33.02 -4.53 14.45
C SER A 65 -33.28 -5.06 13.03
N SER A 66 -32.69 -4.45 11.99
CA SER A 66 -32.82 -4.93 10.61
C SER A 66 -31.63 -4.53 9.73
N ILE A 67 -31.20 -5.44 8.85
CA ILE A 67 -30.17 -5.22 7.83
C ILE A 67 -30.81 -5.53 6.48
N ARG A 68 -30.80 -4.58 5.54
CA ARG A 68 -31.23 -4.80 4.15
C ARG A 68 -30.02 -5.14 3.30
N ILE A 69 -30.18 -6.14 2.44
CA ILE A 69 -29.12 -6.64 1.57
C ILE A 69 -29.70 -6.81 0.18
N SER A 70 -29.02 -6.24 -0.81
CA SER A 70 -29.21 -6.58 -2.22
C SER A 70 -28.06 -7.49 -2.59
N ALA A 71 -28.35 -8.77 -2.86
CA ALA A 71 -27.36 -9.79 -3.16
C ALA A 71 -28.00 -10.90 -4.01
N ASN A 72 -27.19 -11.60 -4.80
CA ASN A 72 -27.66 -12.73 -5.60
C ASN A 72 -28.08 -13.92 -4.72
N ARG A 73 -28.76 -14.92 -5.29
CA ARG A 73 -29.44 -15.99 -4.52
C ARG A 73 -28.51 -16.77 -3.58
N TRP A 74 -27.29 -17.11 -4.01
CA TRP A 74 -26.35 -17.85 -3.16
C TRP A 74 -25.64 -16.96 -2.14
N GLU A 75 -25.42 -15.68 -2.45
CA GLU A 75 -24.82 -14.71 -1.54
C GLU A 75 -25.76 -14.43 -0.35
N MET A 76 -27.08 -14.41 -0.60
CA MET A 76 -28.08 -14.39 0.47
C MET A 76 -27.99 -15.63 1.38
N ILE A 77 -27.72 -16.81 0.81
CA ILE A 77 -27.57 -18.07 1.57
C ILE A 77 -26.27 -18.04 2.39
N ALA A 78 -25.16 -17.62 1.79
CA ALA A 78 -23.89 -17.41 2.50
C ALA A 78 -24.04 -16.39 3.64
N PHE A 79 -24.77 -15.31 3.40
CA PHE A 79 -25.05 -14.30 4.41
C PHE A 79 -25.90 -14.86 5.56
N TYR A 80 -26.98 -15.57 5.24
CA TYR A 80 -27.82 -16.23 6.23
C TYR A 80 -27.01 -17.20 7.11
N LEU A 81 -26.19 -18.05 6.48
CA LEU A 81 -25.31 -18.98 7.19
C LEU A 81 -24.29 -18.25 8.06
N GLY A 82 -23.71 -17.16 7.57
CA GLY A 82 -22.76 -16.34 8.33
C GLY A 82 -23.38 -15.67 9.56
N VAL A 83 -24.61 -15.17 9.45
CA VAL A 83 -25.34 -14.63 10.63
C VAL A 83 -25.66 -15.73 11.64
N ARG A 84 -26.02 -16.93 11.17
CA ARG A 84 -26.30 -18.07 12.05
C ARG A 84 -25.04 -18.58 12.76
N LEU A 85 -23.91 -18.68 12.05
CA LEU A 85 -22.60 -19.01 12.62
C LEU A 85 -22.18 -18.00 13.69
N TYR A 86 -22.56 -16.73 13.51
CA TYR A 86 -22.35 -15.67 14.49
C TYR A 86 -23.32 -15.72 15.69
N GLY A 87 -24.34 -16.58 15.66
CA GLY A 87 -25.36 -16.69 16.72
C GLY A 87 -26.53 -15.70 16.59
N GLY A 88 -26.65 -15.02 15.45
CA GLY A 88 -27.75 -14.09 15.15
C GLY A 88 -28.98 -14.77 14.54
N SER A 89 -30.05 -14.00 14.35
CA SER A 89 -31.25 -14.43 13.62
C SER A 89 -31.55 -13.46 12.46
N VAL A 90 -31.99 -14.00 11.32
CA VAL A 90 -32.32 -13.21 10.12
C VAL A 90 -33.77 -13.50 9.73
N ARG A 91 -34.54 -12.45 9.41
CA ARG A 91 -35.79 -12.57 8.67
C ARG A 91 -35.55 -12.08 7.24
N ILE A 92 -35.78 -12.93 6.26
CA ILE A 92 -35.72 -12.56 4.84
C ILE A 92 -37.06 -11.91 4.47
N LEU A 93 -37.02 -10.67 3.98
CA LEU A 93 -38.18 -9.98 3.43
C LEU A 93 -38.06 -10.02 1.91
N ASP A 94 -39.01 -10.68 1.26
CA ASP A 94 -39.00 -10.90 -0.18
C ASP A 94 -39.26 -9.57 -0.92
N TYR A 95 -38.36 -9.18 -1.82
CA TYR A 95 -38.46 -7.96 -2.63
C TYR A 95 -38.25 -8.33 -4.10
N SER A 96 -39.32 -8.74 -4.76
CA SER A 96 -39.37 -8.94 -6.21
C SER A 96 -40.05 -7.74 -6.88
N ALA A 97 -39.29 -6.70 -7.21
CA ALA A 97 -39.60 -5.75 -8.29
C ALA A 97 -38.50 -4.68 -8.44
N HIS A 98 -38.07 -4.47 -9.68
CA HIS A 98 -37.20 -3.40 -10.21
C HIS A 98 -35.70 -3.70 -10.35
N GLU A 99 -35.37 -4.56 -11.32
CA GLU A 99 -34.14 -4.44 -12.10
C GLU A 99 -34.52 -4.26 -13.56
N ASP A 100 -34.34 -3.04 -14.08
CA ASP A 100 -34.24 -2.76 -15.51
C ASP A 100 -33.57 -1.41 -15.70
N LYS A 101 -32.55 -1.39 -16.58
CA LYS A 101 -31.78 -0.24 -17.13
C LYS A 101 -30.45 0.09 -16.43
N ALA A 102 -29.36 -0.46 -16.99
CA ALA A 102 -28.32 0.34 -17.67
C ALA A 102 -27.15 -0.55 -18.15
N PHE A 103 -27.15 -0.92 -19.44
CA PHE A 103 -25.96 -1.43 -20.14
C PHE A 103 -25.88 -0.79 -21.53
N ALA A 104 -24.90 0.11 -21.71
CA ALA A 104 -24.28 0.61 -22.94
C ALA A 104 -23.22 1.63 -22.48
N GLN A 105 -21.97 1.69 -22.94
CA GLN A 105 -21.45 1.53 -24.30
C GLN A 105 -19.92 1.36 -24.24
N VAL A 106 -19.39 0.49 -25.11
CA VAL A 106 -17.96 0.31 -25.41
C VAL A 106 -17.59 1.22 -26.57
N HIS A 107 -16.50 2.00 -26.48
CA HIS A 107 -15.83 2.54 -27.66
C HIS A 107 -14.29 2.53 -27.55
N SER A 108 -13.72 2.39 -28.74
CA SER A 108 -12.40 1.91 -29.15
C SER A 108 -11.19 2.73 -28.73
N ILE A 109 -10.08 2.00 -28.54
CA ILE A 109 -8.69 2.44 -28.46
C ILE A 109 -8.21 2.90 -29.85
N ASN A 110 -7.52 4.04 -29.94
CA ASN A 110 -6.46 4.28 -30.92
C ASN A 110 -5.41 5.25 -30.35
N HIS A 111 -4.16 4.77 -30.33
CA HIS A 111 -2.95 5.49 -29.95
C HIS A 111 -2.53 6.50 -31.02
N VAL A 112 -2.20 7.73 -30.62
CA VAL A 112 -1.07 8.52 -31.18
C VAL A 112 -0.50 9.39 -30.05
N TYR A 113 0.74 9.13 -29.63
CA TYR A 113 1.49 10.05 -28.76
C TYR A 113 1.97 11.22 -29.61
N GLN A 114 1.36 12.39 -29.44
CA GLN A 114 1.95 13.67 -29.83
C GLN A 114 2.16 14.49 -28.55
N MET A 115 3.42 14.72 -28.20
CA MET A 115 3.79 15.73 -27.21
C MET A 115 3.55 17.11 -27.81
N THR A 116 2.41 17.71 -27.50
CA THR A 116 2.20 19.16 -27.65
C THR A 116 2.53 19.85 -26.35
N THR A 117 3.62 20.61 -26.37
CA THR A 117 3.97 21.63 -25.39
C THR A 117 2.93 22.75 -25.41
N THR A 118 2.02 22.77 -24.44
CA THR A 118 1.15 23.92 -24.21
C THR A 118 0.81 24.07 -22.73
N SER A 119 1.02 25.29 -22.23
CA SER A 119 0.44 25.91 -21.03
C SER A 119 1.04 25.56 -19.66
N MET A 120 1.85 26.49 -19.15
CA MET A 120 2.36 26.57 -17.78
C MET A 120 1.23 26.89 -16.77
N HIS A 121 0.36 25.93 -16.50
CA HIS A 121 -0.37 25.87 -15.24
C HIS A 121 0.23 24.75 -14.39
N ASN A 122 0.42 25.03 -13.09
CA ASN A 122 0.83 24.03 -12.09
C ASN A 122 -0.25 22.95 -11.99
N ALA A 123 -0.27 22.02 -12.94
CA ALA A 123 -1.10 20.85 -12.89
C ALA A 123 -0.36 19.85 -12.03
N ASP A 124 -0.77 19.73 -10.78
CA ASP A 124 -0.33 18.60 -9.97
C ASP A 124 -0.75 17.30 -10.67
N ILE A 125 0.09 16.27 -10.59
CA ILE A 125 -0.12 14.99 -11.25
C ILE A 125 -0.71 13.99 -10.26
N ASP A 126 -1.75 13.26 -10.67
CA ASP A 126 -2.33 12.19 -9.84
C ASP A 126 -1.48 10.91 -9.95
N VAL A 127 -0.65 10.67 -8.94
CA VAL A 127 0.31 9.56 -8.87
C VAL A 127 -0.39 8.22 -9.05
N VAL A 128 -1.60 8.05 -8.50
CA VAL A 128 -2.32 6.76 -8.56
C VAL A 128 -2.82 6.49 -9.98
N SER A 129 -3.22 7.53 -10.71
CA SER A 129 -3.59 7.40 -12.13
C SER A 129 -2.39 6.94 -12.96
N GLU A 130 -1.21 7.52 -12.74
CA GLU A 130 0.02 7.12 -13.44
C GLU A 130 0.48 5.70 -13.04
N ILE A 131 0.41 5.35 -11.76
CA ILE A 131 0.67 3.98 -11.30
C ILE A 131 -0.21 2.98 -12.06
N ARG A 132 -1.51 3.26 -12.17
CA ARG A 132 -2.46 2.41 -12.90
C ARG A 132 -2.12 2.29 -14.38
N SER A 133 -1.67 3.38 -15.01
CA SER A 133 -1.17 3.37 -16.40
C SER A 133 0.00 2.40 -16.54
N HIS A 134 1.00 2.50 -15.66
CA HIS A 134 2.18 1.61 -15.66
C HIS A 134 1.84 0.15 -15.32
N SER A 135 0.81 -0.10 -14.49
CA SER A 135 0.34 -1.45 -14.16
C SER A 135 -0.10 -2.23 -15.40
N THR A 136 -0.71 -1.59 -16.39
CA THR A 136 -1.19 -2.27 -17.61
C THR A 136 -0.08 -2.87 -18.46
N VAL A 137 1.16 -2.40 -18.29
CA VAL A 137 2.35 -2.83 -19.04
C VAL A 137 3.22 -3.78 -18.18
N GLY A 138 2.81 -4.11 -16.96
CA GLY A 138 3.53 -5.05 -16.08
C GLY A 138 4.89 -4.51 -15.58
N ARG A 139 5.04 -3.19 -15.47
CA ARG A 139 6.30 -2.56 -15.07
C ARG A 139 6.63 -2.81 -13.59
N ILE A 140 7.93 -2.74 -13.28
CA ILE A 140 8.47 -2.82 -11.91
C ILE A 140 8.42 -1.43 -11.28
N ALA A 141 7.82 -1.33 -10.09
CA ALA A 141 7.79 -0.11 -9.28
C ALA A 141 8.94 -0.09 -8.27
N PHE A 142 9.16 -1.21 -7.57
CA PHE A 142 10.25 -1.33 -6.60
C PHE A 142 11.09 -2.57 -6.81
N VAL A 143 12.36 -2.44 -6.45
CA VAL A 143 13.29 -3.55 -6.28
C VAL A 143 13.72 -3.53 -4.81
N GLU A 144 13.45 -4.60 -4.04
CA GLU A 144 13.96 -4.69 -2.67
C GLU A 144 15.45 -5.07 -2.65
N GLY A 145 16.18 -4.51 -1.67
CA GLY A 145 17.61 -4.72 -1.51
C GLY A 145 18.01 -5.90 -0.64
N GLU A 146 17.11 -6.49 0.15
CA GLU A 146 17.50 -7.49 1.16
C GLU A 146 17.63 -8.90 0.61
N GLU A 147 16.60 -9.34 -0.09
CA GLU A 147 16.64 -10.51 -0.96
C GLU A 147 16.11 -10.03 -2.31
N TYR A 148 17.02 -9.70 -3.23
CA TYR A 148 16.78 -9.13 -4.58
C TYR A 148 15.80 -9.93 -5.49
N ASN A 149 15.11 -10.91 -4.94
CA ASN A 149 14.14 -11.77 -5.58
C ASN A 149 12.74 -11.17 -5.55
N GLU A 150 12.48 -10.14 -4.73
CA GLU A 150 11.17 -9.49 -4.69
C GLU A 150 11.16 -8.18 -5.48
N ALA A 151 10.81 -8.30 -6.76
CA ALA A 151 10.42 -7.15 -7.57
C ALA A 151 8.92 -6.87 -7.35
N ILE A 152 8.61 -5.65 -6.92
CA ILE A 152 7.23 -5.20 -6.75
C ILE A 152 6.78 -4.51 -8.02
N THR A 153 5.75 -5.05 -8.66
CA THR A 153 5.15 -4.44 -9.85
C THR A 153 4.28 -3.24 -9.48
N PHE A 154 4.04 -2.36 -10.46
CA PHE A 154 3.07 -1.27 -10.30
C PHE A 154 1.66 -1.78 -9.98
N ASP A 155 1.25 -2.93 -10.53
CA ASP A 155 -0.02 -3.56 -10.16
C ASP A 155 -0.06 -3.97 -8.69
N ARG A 156 0.96 -4.68 -8.19
CA ARG A 156 1.01 -5.07 -6.78
C ARG A 156 1.00 -3.87 -5.84
N LEU A 157 1.75 -2.83 -6.16
CA LEU A 157 1.74 -1.57 -5.40
C LEU A 157 0.34 -0.93 -5.37
N HIS A 158 -0.32 -0.88 -6.53
CA HIS A 158 -1.67 -0.33 -6.66
C HIS A 158 -2.68 -1.13 -5.82
N GLN A 159 -2.68 -2.46 -5.93
CA GLN A 159 -3.55 -3.33 -5.14
C GLN A 159 -3.28 -3.18 -3.64
N ALA A 160 -2.02 -3.07 -3.23
CA ALA A 160 -1.64 -2.86 -1.84
C ALA A 160 -2.17 -1.53 -1.29
N ALA A 161 -2.01 -0.43 -2.04
CA ALA A 161 -2.56 0.87 -1.66
C ALA A 161 -4.09 0.84 -1.55
N LEU A 162 -4.78 0.15 -2.47
CA LEU A 162 -6.23 -0.03 -2.42
C LEU A 162 -6.67 -0.86 -1.21
N ALA A 163 -5.94 -1.92 -0.87
CA ALA A 163 -6.23 -2.77 0.29
C ALA A 163 -6.09 -1.99 1.60
N VAL A 164 -5.03 -1.18 1.73
CA VAL A 164 -4.86 -0.27 2.89
C VAL A 164 -6.00 0.75 2.95
N SER A 165 -6.33 1.41 1.84
CA SER A 165 -7.45 2.37 1.80
C SER A 165 -8.78 1.73 2.20
N SER A 166 -9.02 0.52 1.71
CA SER A 166 -10.19 -0.30 2.02
C SER A 166 -10.24 -0.65 3.51
N TYR A 167 -9.14 -1.12 4.07
CA TYR A 167 -9.04 -1.43 5.50
C TYR A 167 -9.37 -0.22 6.38
N LEU A 168 -8.81 0.96 6.04
CA LEU A 168 -9.09 2.20 6.76
C LEU A 168 -10.56 2.60 6.69
N SER A 169 -11.23 2.35 5.56
CA SER A 169 -12.67 2.62 5.42
C SER A 169 -13.56 1.72 6.28
N CYS A 170 -13.11 0.50 6.60
CA CYS A 170 -13.81 -0.37 7.54
C CYS A 170 -13.71 0.16 8.99
N LEU A 171 -12.53 0.67 9.33
CA LEU A 171 -12.23 1.13 10.69
C LEU A 171 -12.80 2.51 10.98
N TYR A 172 -12.59 3.46 10.08
CA TYR A 172 -12.80 4.89 10.31
C TYR A 172 -13.84 5.47 9.36
N ILE A 173 -14.50 6.55 9.81
CA ILE A 173 -15.50 7.28 9.01
C ILE A 173 -14.84 8.41 8.21
N LYS A 174 -13.86 9.09 8.81
CA LYS A 174 -13.04 10.16 8.21
C LYS A 174 -11.82 10.46 9.08
N ASP A 175 -10.92 11.29 8.55
CA ASP A 175 -9.83 11.94 9.28
C ASP A 175 -8.91 10.96 10.01
N VAL A 176 -8.11 10.20 9.24
CA VAL A 176 -7.09 9.31 9.79
C VAL A 176 -5.74 10.00 9.75
N GLN A 177 -5.16 10.21 10.92
CA GLN A 177 -3.74 10.51 11.05
C GLN A 177 -3.02 9.20 11.33
N ALA A 178 -2.15 8.81 10.41
CA ALA A 178 -1.33 7.62 10.49
C ALA A 178 0.13 8.00 10.77
N SER A 179 0.84 7.15 11.48
CA SER A 179 2.30 7.25 11.57
C SER A 179 2.98 6.02 10.99
N VAL A 180 4.18 6.18 10.46
CA VAL A 180 5.01 5.09 9.94
C VAL A 180 6.34 5.12 10.69
N PHE A 181 6.69 4.02 11.35
CA PHE A 181 7.98 3.81 12.00
C PHE A 181 8.60 2.54 11.40
N LEU A 182 9.22 2.72 10.24
CA LEU A 182 9.83 1.66 9.44
C LEU A 182 11.12 2.16 8.82
N ALA A 183 12.07 1.26 8.60
CA ALA A 183 13.17 1.50 7.68
C ALA A 183 12.64 1.51 6.23
N ASN A 184 13.43 2.08 5.32
CA ASN A 184 13.08 2.26 3.92
C ASN A 184 12.63 0.94 3.27
N ARG A 185 11.32 0.77 3.10
CA ARG A 185 10.69 -0.38 2.43
C ARG A 185 9.51 0.07 1.56
N TRP A 186 9.12 -0.75 0.58
CA TRP A 186 8.04 -0.40 -0.34
C TRP A 186 6.68 -0.35 0.35
N GLU A 187 6.48 -1.12 1.43
CA GLU A 187 5.24 -1.14 2.22
C GLU A 187 4.96 0.22 2.85
N MET A 188 6.01 0.99 3.19
CA MET A 188 5.85 2.38 3.63
C MET A 188 5.13 3.22 2.57
N ILE A 189 5.50 3.05 1.30
CA ILE A 189 4.92 3.78 0.19
C ILE A 189 3.52 3.27 -0.12
N ALA A 190 3.31 1.96 -0.12
CA ALA A 190 1.98 1.37 -0.29
C ALA A 190 0.99 1.86 0.80
N PHE A 191 1.45 1.89 2.05
CA PHE A 191 0.68 2.40 3.18
C PHE A 191 0.43 3.89 3.07
N TYR A 192 1.47 4.67 2.72
CA TYR A 192 1.34 6.11 2.47
C TYR A 192 0.25 6.39 1.42
N LEU A 193 0.35 5.75 0.25
CA LEU A 193 -0.62 5.90 -0.83
C LEU A 193 -2.03 5.48 -0.39
N GLY A 194 -2.17 4.36 0.32
CA GLY A 194 -3.47 3.89 0.81
C GLY A 194 -4.14 4.83 1.81
N VAL A 195 -3.38 5.41 2.75
CA VAL A 195 -3.88 6.42 3.68
C VAL A 195 -4.29 7.68 2.92
N ARG A 196 -3.49 8.13 1.94
CA ARG A 196 -3.80 9.32 1.13
C ARG A 196 -5.03 9.11 0.24
N LEU A 197 -5.18 7.92 -0.37
CA LEU A 197 -6.36 7.51 -1.12
C LEU A 197 -7.64 7.54 -0.28
N TYR A 198 -7.55 7.10 0.97
CA TYR A 198 -8.64 7.21 1.95
C TYR A 198 -8.92 8.67 2.36
N GLY A 199 -7.96 9.57 2.17
CA GLY A 199 -8.04 10.98 2.54
C GLY A 199 -7.48 11.32 3.92
N GLY A 200 -6.64 10.45 4.47
CA GLY A 200 -5.89 10.69 5.69
C GLY A 200 -4.58 11.47 5.49
N SER A 201 -3.88 11.67 6.60
CA SER A 201 -2.52 12.21 6.66
C SER A 201 -1.56 11.15 7.21
N VAL A 202 -0.32 11.21 6.77
CA VAL A 202 0.73 10.26 7.15
C VAL A 202 1.90 11.06 7.68
N ARG A 203 2.40 10.66 8.84
CA ARG A 203 3.65 11.15 9.43
C ARG A 203 4.67 10.03 9.37
N ILE A 204 5.74 10.21 8.61
CA ILE A 204 6.84 9.24 8.59
C ILE A 204 7.84 9.68 9.66
N LEU A 205 8.15 8.76 10.56
CA LEU A 205 9.01 9.02 11.70
C LEU A 205 10.44 8.60 11.38
N ASP A 206 11.39 9.33 11.96
CA ASP A 206 12.79 8.93 11.93
C ASP A 206 12.92 7.58 12.62
N TYR A 207 13.42 6.61 11.88
CA TYR A 207 13.55 5.23 12.33
C TYR A 207 14.64 5.07 13.41
N SER A 208 15.53 6.05 13.57
CA SER A 208 16.52 6.15 14.64
C SER A 208 15.97 6.78 15.94
N ALA A 209 14.72 7.27 15.93
CA ALA A 209 14.15 8.00 17.07
C ALA A 209 14.10 7.16 18.37
N SER A 210 14.32 7.84 19.50
CA SER A 210 14.20 7.25 20.84
C SER A 210 12.74 6.95 21.21
N GLU A 211 12.50 6.11 22.23
CA GLU A 211 11.14 5.83 22.71
C GLU A 211 10.40 7.11 23.14
N ASP A 212 11.09 8.05 23.80
CA ASP A 212 10.51 9.33 24.24
C ASP A 212 10.08 10.20 23.04
N GLN A 213 10.90 10.26 22.00
CA GLN A 213 10.58 10.98 20.76
C GLN A 213 9.39 10.35 20.06
N LEU A 214 9.33 9.01 20.02
CA LEU A 214 8.21 8.28 19.43
C LEU A 214 6.90 8.52 20.20
N ALA A 215 6.94 8.53 21.53
CA ALA A 215 5.75 8.78 22.36
C ALA A 215 5.11 10.15 22.04
N MET A 216 5.93 11.19 21.91
CA MET A 216 5.47 12.52 21.47
C MET A 216 4.97 12.48 20.02
N ALA A 217 5.68 11.80 19.13
CA ALA A 217 5.35 11.77 17.71
C ALA A 217 4.09 10.96 17.37
N PHE A 218 3.69 10.01 18.22
CA PHE A 218 2.44 9.24 18.06
C PHE A 218 1.20 10.00 18.52
N GLU A 219 1.33 11.21 19.06
CA GLU A 219 0.18 12.03 19.42
C GLU A 219 -0.75 12.30 18.21
N GLY A 220 -2.05 12.05 18.41
CA GLY A 220 -3.08 12.16 17.38
C GLY A 220 -3.15 10.98 16.39
N SER A 221 -2.17 10.07 16.41
CA SER A 221 -2.15 8.91 15.51
C SER A 221 -3.26 7.93 15.87
N LYS A 222 -4.05 7.53 14.87
CA LYS A 222 -5.07 6.48 15.00
C LYS A 222 -4.54 5.11 14.60
N ILE A 223 -3.51 5.09 13.76
CA ILE A 223 -2.91 3.87 13.24
C ILE A 223 -1.40 4.08 13.06
N VAL A 224 -0.62 3.04 13.33
CA VAL A 224 0.84 3.04 13.15
C VAL A 224 1.27 1.81 12.37
N LEU A 225 2.07 2.01 11.33
CA LEU A 225 2.76 0.94 10.62
C LEU A 225 4.19 0.81 11.17
N CYS A 226 4.60 -0.40 11.54
CA CYS A 226 5.95 -0.67 12.04
C CYS A 226 6.48 -2.07 11.70
N GLU A 227 7.77 -2.28 11.96
CA GLU A 227 8.40 -3.59 11.84
C GLU A 227 7.94 -4.51 12.97
N GLY A 228 7.92 -5.81 12.70
CA GLY A 228 7.59 -6.82 13.71
C GLY A 228 8.46 -6.74 14.95
N ALA A 229 9.77 -6.60 14.74
CA ALA A 229 10.77 -6.50 15.80
C ALA A 229 10.60 -5.24 16.67
N ASP A 230 9.98 -4.18 16.14
CA ASP A 230 9.81 -2.89 16.82
C ASP A 230 8.44 -2.75 17.50
N ILE A 231 7.59 -3.77 17.41
CA ILE A 231 6.21 -3.71 17.89
C ILE A 231 6.11 -3.32 19.37
N MET A 232 7.01 -3.82 20.22
CA MET A 232 7.01 -3.51 21.65
C MET A 232 7.45 -2.07 21.92
N LYS A 233 8.41 -1.56 21.15
CA LYS A 233 8.88 -0.17 21.21
C LYS A 233 7.75 0.78 20.84
N VAL A 234 7.07 0.49 19.73
CA VAL A 234 5.92 1.27 19.24
C VAL A 234 4.74 1.17 20.19
N PHE A 235 4.41 -0.03 20.67
CA PHE A 235 3.32 -0.26 21.62
C PHE A 235 3.51 0.55 22.89
N ARG A 236 4.74 0.58 23.44
CA ARG A 236 5.12 1.44 24.57
C ARG A 236 4.96 2.93 24.25
N GLY A 237 5.38 3.37 23.07
CA GLY A 237 5.15 4.76 22.63
C GLY A 237 3.68 5.13 22.48
N THR A 238 2.78 4.15 22.30
CA THR A 238 1.34 4.36 22.12
C THR A 238 0.50 4.21 23.40
N LEU A 239 1.13 4.02 24.57
CA LEU A 239 0.61 3.51 25.87
C LEU A 239 -0.74 4.02 26.41
N GLU A 240 -1.40 5.00 25.80
CA GLU A 240 -2.68 5.55 26.26
C GLU A 240 -3.80 5.56 25.20
N LYS A 241 -3.58 5.08 23.97
CA LYS A 241 -4.44 5.47 22.84
C LYS A 241 -5.02 4.25 22.12
N HIS A 242 -6.28 4.37 21.67
CA HIS A 242 -6.98 3.42 20.79
C HIS A 242 -6.33 3.32 19.38
N VAL A 243 -5.00 3.18 19.34
CA VAL A 243 -4.18 3.10 18.13
C VAL A 243 -4.15 1.67 17.67
N LYS A 244 -4.46 1.49 16.38
CA LYS A 244 -4.28 0.21 15.70
C LYS A 244 -2.84 0.10 15.21
N LEU A 245 -2.22 -1.05 15.39
CA LEU A 245 -0.89 -1.31 14.87
C LEU A 245 -1.02 -2.18 13.62
N ILE A 246 -0.27 -1.85 12.57
CA ILE A 246 -0.03 -2.72 11.43
C ILE A 246 1.45 -3.11 11.49
N THR A 247 1.75 -4.40 11.40
CA THR A 247 3.13 -4.88 11.45
C THR A 247 3.50 -5.69 10.22
N LEU A 248 4.71 -5.56 9.71
CA LEU A 248 5.17 -6.32 8.54
C LEU A 248 5.26 -7.82 8.82
N GLU A 249 5.68 -8.24 10.02
CA GLU A 249 5.78 -9.65 10.40
C GLU A 249 5.53 -9.82 11.90
N THR A 250 4.87 -10.90 12.34
CA THR A 250 5.03 -11.49 13.70
C THR A 250 4.07 -12.65 13.91
N ALA A 251 4.58 -13.76 14.46
CA ALA A 251 3.78 -14.90 14.90
C ALA A 251 3.02 -14.66 16.22
N GLN A 252 3.35 -13.58 16.95
CA GLN A 252 2.67 -13.16 18.17
C GLN A 252 2.44 -11.65 18.14
N GLN A 253 1.18 -11.26 17.92
CA GLN A 253 0.75 -9.88 17.85
C GLN A 253 -0.09 -9.52 19.09
N PRO A 254 0.07 -8.33 19.69
CA PRO A 254 -0.86 -7.84 20.69
C PRO A 254 -2.24 -7.67 20.07
N TYR A 255 -3.29 -7.70 20.90
CA TYR A 255 -4.69 -7.72 20.46
C TYR A 255 -5.12 -6.51 19.60
N ASN A 256 -4.36 -5.42 19.60
CA ASN A 256 -4.60 -4.21 18.81
C ASN A 256 -3.74 -4.12 17.53
N ALA A 257 -2.99 -5.17 17.20
CA ALA A 257 -2.18 -5.27 15.99
C ALA A 257 -2.82 -6.18 14.93
N ILE A 258 -2.48 -5.92 13.66
CA ILE A 258 -2.79 -6.76 12.50
C ILE A 258 -1.53 -6.87 11.62
N SER A 259 -1.35 -8.00 10.94
CA SER A 259 -0.26 -8.11 9.95
C SER A 259 -0.57 -7.30 8.69
N MET A 260 0.46 -6.76 8.04
CA MET A 260 0.32 -6.12 6.73
C MET A 260 -0.21 -7.11 5.70
N ASP A 261 0.22 -8.37 5.74
CA ASP A 261 -0.30 -9.44 4.87
C ASP A 261 -1.81 -9.63 4.99
N ASP A 262 -2.36 -9.56 6.20
CA ASP A 262 -3.80 -9.67 6.40
C ASP A 262 -4.54 -8.42 5.92
N VAL A 263 -3.93 -7.24 6.07
CA VAL A 263 -4.44 -6.01 5.45
C VAL A 263 -4.48 -6.13 3.92
N LEU A 264 -3.43 -6.68 3.31
CA LEU A 264 -3.32 -6.86 1.86
C LEU A 264 -4.33 -7.87 1.29
N LYS A 265 -4.84 -8.80 2.11
CA LYS A 265 -5.90 -9.75 1.71
C LYS A 265 -7.28 -9.09 1.66
N ILE A 266 -7.45 -7.88 2.21
CA ILE A 266 -8.75 -7.20 2.26
C ILE A 266 -9.11 -6.74 0.85
N ARG A 267 -10.15 -7.37 0.29
CA ARG A 267 -10.78 -6.98 -0.97
C ARG A 267 -12.17 -6.42 -0.69
N ILE A 268 -12.35 -5.11 -0.86
CA ILE A 268 -13.66 -4.49 -0.81
C ILE A 268 -14.15 -4.30 -2.26
N ASN A 269 -15.16 -5.07 -2.65
CA ASN A 269 -15.80 -5.01 -3.98
C ASN A 269 -16.69 -3.77 -4.19
N ARG A 270 -16.51 -2.70 -3.42
CA ARG A 270 -17.30 -1.47 -3.54
C ARG A 270 -16.43 -0.35 -4.08
N SER A 271 -16.96 0.42 -5.01
CA SER A 271 -16.37 1.67 -5.48
C SER A 271 -16.39 2.70 -4.35
N LEU A 272 -15.41 2.64 -3.47
CA LEU A 272 -15.20 3.67 -2.45
C LEU A 272 -14.73 4.95 -3.14
N PRO A 273 -15.23 6.14 -2.73
CA PRO A 273 -14.72 7.40 -3.24
C PRO A 273 -13.25 7.54 -2.85
N GLN A 274 -12.38 7.55 -3.86
CA GLN A 274 -10.93 7.68 -3.69
C GLN A 274 -10.52 9.13 -3.89
N ARG A 275 -9.65 9.62 -3.00
CA ARG A 275 -9.00 10.92 -3.19
C ARG A 275 -7.82 10.79 -4.13
N LYS A 276 -7.52 11.85 -4.88
CA LYS A 276 -6.32 11.92 -5.71
C LYS A 276 -5.08 12.08 -4.84
N VAL A 277 -3.99 11.44 -5.23
CA VAL A 277 -2.68 11.63 -4.57
C VAL A 277 -1.83 12.46 -5.50
N MET A 278 -1.66 13.73 -5.14
CA MET A 278 -1.04 14.72 -6.01
C MET A 278 0.47 14.79 -5.78
N VAL A 279 1.24 14.86 -6.86
CA VAL A 279 2.68 15.20 -6.84
C VAL A 279 2.94 16.43 -7.68
N SER A 280 3.91 17.24 -7.26
CA SER A 280 4.29 18.46 -7.98
C SER A 280 4.92 18.13 -9.32
N GLN A 281 4.44 18.78 -10.39
CA GLN A 281 5.09 18.76 -11.70
C GLN A 281 6.55 19.25 -11.62
N ARG A 282 6.89 20.11 -10.65
CA ARG A 282 8.25 20.62 -10.45
C ARG A 282 9.20 19.50 -10.08
N SER A 283 8.79 18.59 -9.20
CA SER A 283 9.61 17.47 -8.72
C SER A 283 9.86 16.45 -9.83
N VAL A 284 8.82 16.16 -10.62
CA VAL A 284 8.94 15.33 -11.84
C VAL A 284 9.89 15.98 -12.85
N SER A 285 9.74 17.28 -13.11
CA SER A 285 10.57 18.00 -14.08
C SER A 285 12.02 18.13 -13.61
N MET A 286 12.25 18.32 -12.30
CA MET A 286 13.60 18.36 -11.74
C MET A 286 14.32 17.03 -11.95
N LEU A 287 13.66 15.90 -11.64
CA LEU A 287 14.23 14.57 -11.85
C LEU A 287 14.53 14.33 -13.33
N MET A 288 13.57 14.63 -14.22
CA MET A 288 13.78 14.51 -15.66
C MET A 288 14.95 15.36 -16.15
N ASN A 289 15.00 16.65 -15.78
CA ASN A 289 16.06 17.56 -16.21
C ASN A 289 17.42 17.09 -15.71
N ALA A 290 17.52 16.63 -14.46
CA ALA A 290 18.75 16.09 -13.90
C ALA A 290 19.32 14.93 -14.71
N VAL A 291 18.45 14.06 -15.24
CA VAL A 291 18.90 12.93 -16.04
C VAL A 291 19.14 13.31 -17.50
N THR A 292 18.25 14.08 -18.12
CA THR A 292 18.36 14.44 -19.55
C THR A 292 19.53 15.38 -19.85
N GLU A 293 19.97 16.19 -18.89
CA GLU A 293 21.18 17.03 -19.03
C GLU A 293 22.44 16.18 -19.28
N ILE A 294 22.48 14.97 -18.74
CA ILE A 294 23.65 14.09 -18.78
C ILE A 294 23.49 13.01 -19.84
N HIS A 295 22.27 12.52 -20.03
CA HIS A 295 21.91 11.47 -20.99
C HIS A 295 20.78 11.96 -21.90
N PRO A 296 21.11 12.71 -22.98
CA PRO A 296 20.13 13.08 -24.00
C PRO A 296 19.56 11.80 -24.64
N GLY A 297 18.27 11.53 -24.42
CA GLY A 297 17.61 10.30 -24.86
C GLY A 297 17.43 9.23 -23.77
N TRP A 298 17.74 9.57 -22.50
CA TRP A 298 17.40 8.71 -21.37
C TRP A 298 15.90 8.44 -21.30
N ASN A 299 15.56 7.21 -20.93
CA ASN A 299 14.19 6.74 -20.79
C ASN A 299 14.01 6.15 -19.38
N PRO A 300 13.00 6.61 -18.61
CA PRO A 300 12.70 6.09 -17.28
C PRO A 300 12.58 4.57 -17.20
N ILE A 301 12.15 3.92 -18.28
CA ILE A 301 11.93 2.46 -18.35
C ILE A 301 13.23 1.66 -18.12
N ASN A 302 14.36 2.22 -18.53
CA ASN A 302 15.67 1.55 -18.43
C ASN A 302 16.52 2.08 -17.27
N GLY A 303 16.01 3.06 -16.54
CA GLY A 303 16.73 3.66 -15.43
C GLY A 303 16.46 2.97 -14.11
N LEU A 304 17.27 3.30 -13.11
CA LEU A 304 17.06 2.90 -11.73
C LEU A 304 17.35 4.08 -10.79
N TYR A 305 16.39 4.34 -9.90
CA TYR A 305 16.54 5.29 -8.81
C TYR A 305 16.80 4.55 -7.50
N ALA A 306 17.82 4.92 -6.75
CA ALA A 306 18.15 4.34 -5.45
C ALA A 306 17.85 5.32 -4.31
N ALA A 307 16.91 4.96 -3.45
CA ALA A 307 16.51 5.73 -2.27
C ALA A 307 17.34 5.32 -1.05
N VAL A 308 18.50 5.95 -0.85
CA VAL A 308 19.35 5.72 0.34
C VAL A 308 18.94 6.65 1.49
N ALA A 309 18.62 7.91 1.17
CA ALA A 309 18.17 8.90 2.14
C ALA A 309 16.95 8.42 2.93
N SER A 310 16.83 8.87 4.18
CA SER A 310 15.74 8.45 5.04
C SER A 310 14.40 9.05 4.61
N LEU A 311 13.36 8.22 4.54
CA LEU A 311 12.03 8.64 4.10
C LEU A 311 11.23 9.50 5.09
N HIS A 312 11.76 9.76 6.29
CA HIS A 312 11.10 10.66 7.24
C HIS A 312 11.09 12.13 6.74
N ARG A 313 11.97 12.46 5.78
CA ARG A 313 11.97 13.75 5.08
C ARG A 313 10.90 13.77 3.99
N PRO A 314 9.99 14.76 3.97
CA PRO A 314 8.93 14.85 2.96
C PRO A 314 9.44 14.84 1.52
N VAL A 315 10.60 15.46 1.28
CA VAL A 315 11.20 15.56 -0.05
C VAL A 315 11.53 14.20 -0.67
N GLN A 316 11.91 13.21 0.14
CA GLN A 316 12.21 11.86 -0.35
C GLN A 316 10.94 11.13 -0.82
N ILE A 317 9.82 11.32 -0.12
CA ILE A 317 8.53 10.78 -0.56
C ILE A 317 8.09 11.42 -1.86
N GLU A 318 8.33 12.72 -2.01
CA GLU A 318 8.00 13.42 -3.25
C GLU A 318 8.86 12.94 -4.43
N LEU A 319 10.17 12.72 -4.21
CA LEU A 319 11.05 12.14 -5.23
C LEU A 319 10.62 10.72 -5.63
N ILE A 320 10.24 9.87 -4.66
CA ILE A 320 9.70 8.53 -4.96
C ILE A 320 8.39 8.65 -5.74
N ALA A 321 7.48 9.54 -5.35
CA ALA A 321 6.24 9.77 -6.08
C ALA A 321 6.51 10.24 -7.53
N ALA A 322 7.53 11.09 -7.74
CA ALA A 322 7.98 11.50 -9.06
C ALA A 322 8.53 10.32 -9.87
N CYS A 323 9.32 9.43 -9.26
CA CYS A 323 9.81 8.20 -9.91
C CYS A 323 8.65 7.30 -10.35
N LEU A 324 7.68 7.07 -9.46
CA LEU A 324 6.49 6.26 -9.75
C LEU A 324 5.65 6.85 -10.88
N THR A 325 5.53 8.19 -10.92
CA THR A 325 4.84 8.90 -12.01
C THR A 325 5.54 8.66 -13.36
N LEU A 326 6.88 8.70 -13.38
CA LEU A 326 7.67 8.47 -14.59
C LEU A 326 7.74 6.99 -15.00
N GLY A 327 7.34 6.06 -14.13
CA GLY A 327 7.54 4.63 -14.35
C GLY A 327 8.99 4.19 -14.14
N LEU A 328 9.77 4.97 -13.38
CA LEU A 328 11.16 4.69 -13.02
C LEU A 328 11.19 3.74 -11.80
N PRO A 329 11.78 2.54 -11.92
CA PRO A 329 11.95 1.64 -10.79
C PRO A 329 12.75 2.27 -9.65
N VAL A 330 12.31 2.00 -8.42
CA VAL A 330 12.94 2.49 -7.18
C VAL A 330 13.56 1.32 -6.41
N LEU A 331 14.88 1.36 -6.23
CA LEU A 331 15.62 0.52 -5.31
C LEU A 331 15.52 1.12 -3.90
N MET A 332 14.77 0.44 -3.02
CA MET A 332 14.63 0.82 -1.62
C MET A 332 15.80 0.28 -0.81
N ILE A 333 16.47 1.14 -0.04
CA ILE A 333 17.70 0.78 0.67
C ILE A 333 17.55 1.10 2.16
N ASP A 334 17.57 0.05 2.98
CA ASP A 334 17.80 0.20 4.41
C ASP A 334 19.30 0.42 4.65
N ILE A 335 19.62 1.61 5.15
CA ILE A 335 20.97 2.00 5.52
C ILE A 335 21.64 1.07 6.55
N ARG A 336 20.87 0.38 7.38
CA ARG A 336 21.43 -0.60 8.33
C ARG A 336 21.96 -1.83 7.61
N LYS A 337 21.50 -2.07 6.37
CA LYS A 337 21.79 -3.23 5.52
C LYS A 337 22.45 -2.84 4.19
N LEU A 338 23.32 -1.84 4.21
CA LEU A 338 24.08 -1.36 3.04
C LEU A 338 24.93 -2.41 2.30
N GLY A 339 25.27 -3.53 2.93
CA GLY A 339 26.10 -4.58 2.31
C GLY A 339 25.53 -5.05 0.97
N ASN A 340 24.22 -5.18 0.90
CA ASN A 340 23.53 -5.60 -0.31
C ASN A 340 23.53 -4.50 -1.36
N PHE A 341 23.23 -3.25 -0.99
CA PHE A 341 23.32 -2.11 -1.90
C PHE A 341 24.71 -1.97 -2.54
N ILE A 342 25.77 -2.15 -1.76
CA ILE A 342 27.16 -2.14 -2.24
C ILE A 342 27.42 -3.30 -3.21
N HIS A 343 26.82 -4.47 -2.97
CA HIS A 343 26.92 -5.61 -3.90
C HIS A 343 26.18 -5.32 -5.20
N TYR A 344 24.94 -4.80 -5.12
CA TYR A 344 24.10 -4.52 -6.27
C TYR A 344 24.68 -3.43 -7.16
N SER A 345 25.10 -2.31 -6.57
CA SER A 345 25.74 -1.20 -7.28
C SER A 345 27.05 -1.57 -7.97
N LYS A 346 27.66 -2.74 -7.68
CA LYS A 346 28.80 -3.26 -8.46
C LYS A 346 28.40 -3.95 -9.75
N ASN A 347 27.20 -4.53 -9.77
CA ASN A 347 26.72 -5.40 -10.85
C ASN A 347 25.66 -4.71 -11.72
N HIS A 348 25.05 -3.64 -11.23
CA HIS A 348 23.97 -2.92 -11.89
C HIS A 348 24.28 -1.42 -11.94
N ALA A 349 23.93 -0.80 -13.07
CA ALA A 349 23.97 0.65 -13.20
C ALA A 349 22.85 1.26 -12.37
N ILE A 350 23.18 2.32 -11.63
CA ILE A 350 22.21 3.11 -10.87
C ILE A 350 22.30 4.52 -11.43
N ASP A 351 21.28 4.95 -12.16
CA ASP A 351 21.29 6.26 -12.82
C ASP A 351 21.27 7.38 -11.78
N VAL A 352 20.41 7.24 -10.77
CA VAL A 352 20.17 8.28 -9.76
C VAL A 352 20.19 7.69 -8.35
N VAL A 353 20.92 8.32 -7.44
CA VAL A 353 20.91 8.02 -6.00
C VAL A 353 20.43 9.24 -5.25
N SER A 354 19.48 9.08 -4.31
CA SER A 354 19.24 10.07 -3.27
C SER A 354 19.92 9.68 -1.96
N VAL A 355 20.61 10.63 -1.34
CA VAL A 355 21.37 10.41 -0.10
C VAL A 355 21.29 11.66 0.78
N ASP A 356 21.15 11.46 2.10
CA ASP A 356 21.23 12.52 3.11
C ASP A 356 22.60 12.47 3.82
N GLU A 357 22.91 13.46 4.65
CA GLU A 357 24.19 13.53 5.36
C GLU A 357 24.45 12.31 6.29
N PRO A 358 23.50 11.86 7.14
CA PRO A 358 23.68 10.63 7.91
C PRO A 358 23.97 9.41 7.03
N SER A 359 23.28 9.30 5.89
CA SER A 359 23.46 8.20 4.97
C SER A 359 24.78 8.20 4.23
N LEU A 360 25.26 9.40 3.87
CA LEU A 360 26.56 9.57 3.28
C LEU A 360 27.67 9.13 4.24
N GLN A 361 27.53 9.48 5.53
CA GLN A 361 28.52 9.11 6.54
C GLN A 361 28.57 7.58 6.73
N GLU A 362 27.42 6.92 6.84
CA GLU A 362 27.38 5.46 6.96
C GLU A 362 27.94 4.77 5.71
N LEU A 363 27.59 5.27 4.52
CA LEU A 363 28.17 4.78 3.26
C LEU A 363 29.68 4.93 3.26
N ARG A 364 30.21 6.06 3.70
CA ARG A 364 31.67 6.31 3.74
C ARG A 364 32.39 5.35 4.68
N GLU A 365 31.80 5.05 5.84
CA GLU A 365 32.38 4.16 6.83
C GLU A 365 32.33 2.69 6.39
N ARG A 366 31.24 2.25 5.74
CA ARG A 366 31.04 0.85 5.35
C ARG A 366 31.51 0.52 3.93
N CYS A 367 31.51 1.48 3.03
CA CYS A 367 31.83 1.28 1.63
C CYS A 367 33.34 1.33 1.40
N ARG A 368 33.99 0.16 1.47
CA ARG A 368 35.44 0.03 1.20
C ARG A 368 35.82 0.26 -0.27
N VAL A 369 34.85 0.22 -1.19
CA VAL A 369 35.08 0.34 -2.63
C VAL A 369 34.12 1.39 -3.18
N PRO A 370 34.62 2.43 -3.88
CA PRO A 370 33.75 3.48 -4.40
C PRO A 370 32.66 2.97 -5.35
N LEU A 371 31.49 3.60 -5.29
CA LEU A 371 30.30 3.27 -6.07
C LEU A 371 30.37 3.92 -7.46
N ARG A 372 31.09 3.26 -8.37
CA ARG A 372 31.47 3.81 -9.69
C ARG A 372 30.35 3.83 -10.73
N TYR A 373 29.22 3.18 -10.46
CA TYR A 373 28.12 3.05 -11.41
C TYR A 373 26.94 3.96 -11.09
N VAL A 374 27.18 4.98 -10.26
CA VAL A 374 26.24 6.04 -9.95
C VAL A 374 26.54 7.25 -10.82
N GLU A 375 25.57 7.68 -11.63
CA GLU A 375 25.74 8.80 -12.56
C GLU A 375 25.28 10.13 -11.97
N ILE A 376 24.20 10.14 -11.19
CA ILE A 376 23.60 11.33 -10.59
C ILE A 376 23.41 11.14 -9.10
N VAL A 377 23.81 12.13 -8.32
CA VAL A 377 23.57 12.16 -6.88
C VAL A 377 22.66 13.34 -6.53
N LEU A 378 21.53 13.03 -5.91
CA LEU A 378 20.61 13.99 -5.32
C LEU A 378 20.87 14.04 -3.82
N PHE A 379 21.46 15.13 -3.35
CA PHE A 379 21.81 15.31 -1.94
C PHE A 379 20.71 16.04 -1.19
N ASP A 380 20.17 15.41 -0.15
CA ASP A 380 19.17 16.00 0.75
C ASP A 380 19.87 16.86 1.81
N GLY A 381 19.92 18.17 1.54
CA GLY A 381 20.63 19.14 2.37
C GLY A 381 21.51 20.10 1.57
N ILE A 382 22.35 20.85 2.29
CA ILE A 382 23.26 21.86 1.73
C ILE A 382 24.61 21.21 1.39
N ILE A 383 25.08 21.36 0.16
CA ILE A 383 26.39 20.85 -0.26
C ILE A 383 27.47 21.86 0.12
N THR A 384 28.12 21.61 1.25
CA THR A 384 29.38 22.27 1.61
C THR A 384 30.57 21.64 0.87
N GLU A 385 31.72 22.31 0.84
CA GLU A 385 32.94 21.72 0.24
C GLU A 385 33.34 20.39 0.92
N THR A 386 33.11 20.26 2.23
CA THR A 386 33.34 19.02 2.97
C THR A 386 32.42 17.90 2.48
N VAL A 387 31.12 18.18 2.39
CA VAL A 387 30.11 17.23 1.89
C VAL A 387 30.40 16.85 0.43
N LYS A 388 30.75 17.82 -0.41
CA LYS A 388 31.12 17.59 -1.81
C LYS A 388 32.32 16.65 -1.94
N THR A 389 33.33 16.84 -1.09
CA THR A 389 34.51 15.94 -1.06
C THR A 389 34.09 14.53 -0.68
N GLN A 390 33.27 14.37 0.36
CA GLN A 390 32.75 13.07 0.78
C GLN A 390 31.89 12.39 -0.30
N LEU A 391 31.04 13.14 -0.98
CA LEU A 391 30.23 12.64 -2.09
C LEU A 391 31.10 12.13 -3.24
N LEU A 392 32.20 12.83 -3.56
CA LEU A 392 33.14 12.40 -4.59
C LEU A 392 34.02 11.22 -4.15
N GLU A 393 34.27 11.04 -2.84
CA GLU A 393 34.91 9.83 -2.31
C GLU A 393 34.02 8.59 -2.52
N VAL A 394 32.72 8.71 -2.20
CA VAL A 394 31.75 7.60 -2.31
C VAL A 394 31.31 7.35 -3.75
N PHE A 395 31.05 8.41 -4.52
CA PHE A 395 30.52 8.39 -5.88
C PHE A 395 31.48 9.10 -6.87
N PRO A 396 32.68 8.56 -7.11
CA PRO A 396 33.74 9.25 -7.86
C PRO A 396 33.45 9.43 -9.36
N ARG A 397 32.38 8.83 -9.88
CA ARG A 397 31.94 8.94 -11.28
C ARG A 397 30.60 9.67 -11.44
N ALA A 398 30.07 10.24 -10.36
CA ALA A 398 28.90 11.09 -10.45
C ALA A 398 29.19 12.26 -11.41
N ARG A 399 28.40 12.35 -12.48
CA ARG A 399 28.48 13.41 -13.49
C ARG A 399 27.74 14.66 -13.06
N ALA A 400 26.71 14.50 -12.22
CA ALA A 400 26.06 15.61 -11.55
C ALA A 400 25.81 15.28 -10.07
N ILE A 401 25.96 16.31 -9.25
CA ILE A 401 25.58 16.32 -7.84
C ILE A 401 24.66 17.53 -7.68
N LYS A 402 23.41 17.31 -7.26
CA LYS A 402 22.39 18.36 -7.13
C LYS A 402 21.87 18.40 -5.70
N GLU A 403 21.69 19.61 -5.18
CA GLU A 403 21.00 19.83 -3.91
C GLU A 403 19.50 19.60 -4.07
N VAL A 404 18.91 18.98 -3.06
CA VAL A 404 17.47 18.83 -2.92
C VAL A 404 17.08 19.49 -1.61
N THR A 405 16.21 20.50 -1.68
CA THR A 405 15.75 21.27 -0.54
C THR A 405 14.23 21.16 -0.38
N ASP A 406 13.75 21.35 0.85
CA ASP A 406 12.31 21.36 1.16
C ASP A 406 11.53 22.47 0.42
N ASP A 407 12.21 23.48 -0.14
CA ASP A 407 11.62 24.52 -1.00
C ASP A 407 11.09 23.98 -2.34
N ILE A 408 11.48 22.75 -2.70
CA ILE A 408 10.88 22.02 -3.81
C ILE A 408 9.48 21.51 -3.43
N VAL A 409 9.28 21.19 -2.13
CA VAL A 409 8.12 20.51 -1.54
C VAL A 409 7.04 21.47 -1.02
N SER A 410 7.37 22.75 -0.81
CA SER A 410 6.57 23.74 -0.04
C SER A 410 5.20 24.16 -0.63
N LYS A 411 4.60 23.36 -1.52
CA LYS A 411 3.25 23.57 -2.09
C LYS A 411 2.30 22.37 -2.02
N LEU A 412 2.61 21.33 -1.25
CA LEU A 412 1.64 20.30 -0.83
C LEU A 412 0.89 20.73 0.44
#